data_AF-A0A7K0MLH5-F1
#
_entry.id   AF-A0A7K0MLH5-F1
#
_cell.length_a   1.000
_cell.length_b   1.000
_cell.length_c   1.000
_cell.angle_alpha   90.00
_cell.angle_beta   90.00
_cell.angle_gamma   90.00
#
_symmetry.space_group_name_H-M   'P 1'
#
loop_
_entity.id
_entity.type
_entity.pdbx_description
1 polymer ?
#
loop_
_entity_poly.entity_id
_entity_poly.type
_entity_poly.pdbx_seq_one_letter_code
_entity_poly.pdbx_strand_id
1 'polypeptide(L)' 'MGLRDGDGWVFCQCGFRHWGLHGAAGLLMVRFDMGEPHVLLQLRAGWTHGGGTWAIPGGALDSHENSIEA' A
#
# COMPACT_ATOMS: atom_id res chain seq x y z
N MET A 1 -1.05 16.22 15.42
CA MET A 1 -2.02 15.66 14.46
C MET A 1 -1.90 16.51 13.20
N GLY A 2 -1.20 16.10 12.15
CA GLY A 2 -0.45 14.86 11.95
C GLY A 2 0.57 15.03 10.80
N LEU A 3 1.72 14.35 10.91
CA LEU A 3 2.68 14.15 9.81
C LEU A 3 2.16 13.08 8.81
N ARG A 4 0.84 12.97 8.63
CA ARG A 4 0.19 11.97 7.77
C ARG A 4 -1.12 12.52 7.21
N ASP A 5 -1.07 13.15 6.04
CA ASP A 5 -2.22 13.71 5.33
C ASP A 5 -2.68 12.87 4.13
N GLY A 6 -2.03 11.74 3.87
CA GLY A 6 -2.40 10.78 2.84
C GLY A 6 -3.59 9.88 3.17
N ASP A 7 -3.92 9.72 4.46
CA ASP A 7 -4.99 8.82 4.89
C ASP A 7 -6.39 9.35 4.52
N GLY A 8 -7.08 8.62 3.67
CA GLY A 8 -8.44 8.95 3.28
C GLY A 8 -8.93 8.18 2.06
N TRP A 9 -10.21 8.36 1.75
CA TRP A 9 -10.86 7.71 0.62
C TRP A 9 -11.02 8.65 -0.56
N VAL A 10 -10.67 8.17 -1.75
CA VAL A 10 -11.00 8.82 -3.03
C VAL A 10 -12.01 7.98 -3.80
N PHE A 11 -12.95 8.65 -4.47
CA PHE A 11 -13.89 8.01 -5.40
C PHE A 11 -13.31 8.11 -6.81
N CYS A 12 -12.92 6.98 -7.39
CA CYS A 12 -12.34 6.94 -8.72
C CYS A 12 -13.43 6.89 -9.79
N GLN A 13 -13.14 7.44 -10.95
CA GLN A 13 -14.00 7.37 -12.14
C GLN A 13 -14.25 5.93 -12.61
N CYS A 14 -13.45 4.95 -12.14
CA CYS A 14 -13.71 3.52 -12.38
C CYS A 14 -14.86 2.94 -11.54
N GLY A 15 -15.52 3.74 -10.69
CA GLY A 15 -16.65 3.33 -9.87
C GLY A 15 -16.27 2.69 -8.52
N PHE A 16 -14.98 2.63 -8.19
CA PHE A 16 -14.46 2.08 -6.94
C PHE A 16 -13.89 3.16 -6.02
N ARG A 17 -13.80 2.83 -4.73
CA ARG A 17 -13.20 3.66 -3.71
C ARG A 17 -11.78 3.19 -3.43
N HIS A 18 -10.81 4.09 -3.42
CA HIS A 18 -9.40 3.78 -3.15
C HIS A 18 -8.94 4.49 -1.87
N TRP A 19 -8.13 3.80 -1.07
CA TRP A 19 -7.49 4.39 0.11
C TRP A 19 -6.19 5.06 -0.33
N GLY A 20 -5.94 6.28 0.15
CA GLY A 20 -4.80 7.11 -0.20
C GLY A 20 -5.22 8.34 -1.01
N LEU A 21 -5.21 9.51 -0.37
CA LEU A 21 -5.61 10.79 -0.99
C LEU A 21 -4.64 11.24 -2.08
N HIS A 22 -3.35 10.98 -1.91
CA HIS A 22 -2.29 11.36 -2.84
C HIS A 22 -1.72 10.15 -3.60
N GLY A 23 -2.42 9.01 -3.56
CA GLY A 23 -1.95 7.74 -4.11
C GLY A 23 -1.39 6.82 -3.04
N ALA A 24 -0.66 5.80 -3.47
CA ALA A 24 -0.06 4.79 -2.59
C ALA A 24 1.25 4.29 -3.18
N ALA A 25 2.16 3.86 -2.30
CA ALA A 25 3.42 3.23 -2.66
C ALA A 25 3.61 1.94 -1.86
N GLY A 26 4.50 1.07 -2.34
CA GLY A 26 4.79 -0.20 -1.69
C GLY A 26 6.03 -0.88 -2.26
N LEU A 27 6.56 -1.84 -1.51
CA LEU A 27 7.79 -2.55 -1.83
C LEU A 27 7.49 -4.01 -2.21
N LEU A 28 7.90 -4.38 -3.42
CA LEU A 28 7.95 -5.78 -3.84
C LEU A 28 9.35 -6.33 -3.60
N MET A 29 9.56 -6.94 -2.44
CA MET A 29 10.82 -7.62 -2.12
C MET A 29 10.82 -9.03 -2.68
N VAL A 30 11.86 -9.35 -3.46
CA VAL A 30 12.05 -10.66 -4.11
C VAL A 30 13.40 -11.24 -3.68
N ARG A 31 13.41 -12.51 -3.28
CA ARG A 31 14.64 -13.28 -3.06
C ARG A 31 14.78 -14.37 -4.13
N PHE A 32 16.01 -14.59 -4.60
CA PHE A 32 16.36 -15.48 -5.71
C PHE A 32 17.31 -16.62 -5.31
N ASP A 33 17.65 -16.74 -4.04
CA ASP A 33 18.57 -17.74 -3.49
C ASP A 33 17.90 -19.11 -3.22
N MET A 34 16.64 -19.26 -3.62
CA MET A 34 15.86 -20.49 -3.57
C MET A 34 15.64 -21.02 -5.01
N GLY A 35 15.23 -22.29 -5.16
CA GLY A 35 15.01 -22.90 -6.48
C GLY A 35 13.99 -22.18 -7.38
N GLU A 36 13.17 -21.31 -6.79
CA GLU A 36 12.27 -20.38 -7.48
C GLU A 36 12.26 -19.01 -6.77
N PRO A 37 11.90 -17.90 -7.45
CA PRO A 37 11.79 -16.59 -6.81
C PRO A 37 10.68 -16.57 -5.75
N HIS A 38 10.98 -16.04 -4.57
CA HIS A 38 10.00 -15.87 -3.50
C HIS A 38 9.76 -14.38 -3.22
N VAL A 39 8.51 -14.03 -2.90
CA VAL A 39 8.10 -12.65 -2.60
C VAL A 39 7.67 -12.50 -1.14
N LEU A 40 8.04 -11.38 -0.50
CA LEU A 40 7.52 -11.06 0.82
C LEU A 40 6.10 -10.50 0.72
N LEU A 41 5.18 -11.08 1.49
CA LEU A 41 3.80 -10.59 1.64
C LEU A 41 3.49 -10.37 3.12
N GLN A 42 2.60 -9.41 3.40
CA GLN A 42 1.99 -9.19 4.70
C GLN A 42 0.50 -9.58 4.67
N LEU A 43 0.00 -10.17 5.75
CA LEU A 43 -1.43 -10.39 5.94
C LEU A 43 -2.04 -9.11 6.52
N ARG A 44 -2.93 -8.46 5.77
CA ARG A 44 -3.56 -7.21 6.20
C ARG A 44 -4.52 -7.43 7.37
N ALA A 45 -4.47 -6.54 8.36
CA ALA A 45 -5.44 -6.51 9.44
C ALA A 45 -6.87 -6.36 8.90
N GLY A 46 -7.84 -7.05 9.52
CA GLY A 46 -9.21 -7.14 9.03
C GLY A 46 -9.93 -5.80 8.85
N TRP A 47 -9.53 -4.77 9.59
CA TRP A 47 -10.14 -3.43 9.55
C TRP A 47 -9.58 -2.51 8.45
N THR A 48 -8.58 -2.96 7.68
CA THR A 48 -7.99 -2.16 6.60
C THR A 48 -8.73 -2.35 5.27
N HIS A 49 -8.45 -1.49 4.28
CA HIS A 49 -8.95 -1.68 2.92
C HIS A 49 -8.45 -3.02 2.35
N GLY A 50 -9.39 -3.93 2.05
CA GLY A 50 -9.09 -5.29 1.64
C GLY A 50 -8.48 -6.15 2.76
N GLY A 51 -8.82 -5.88 4.02
CA GLY A 51 -8.35 -6.65 5.18
C GLY A 51 -8.59 -8.16 5.04
N GLY A 52 -7.72 -8.96 5.67
CA GLY A 52 -7.80 -10.42 5.63
C GLY A 52 -7.18 -11.07 4.39
N THR A 53 -6.54 -10.30 3.51
CA THR A 53 -5.79 -10.84 2.36
C THR A 53 -4.29 -10.59 2.48
N TRP A 54 -3.51 -11.40 1.77
CA TRP A 54 -2.08 -11.17 1.59
C TRP A 54 -1.82 -10.07 0.56
N ALA A 55 -0.85 -9.20 0.83
CA ALA A 55 -0.47 -8.11 -0.07
C ALA A 55 0.99 -7.70 0.13
N ILE A 56 1.51 -6.91 -0.81
CA ILE A 56 2.82 -6.27 -0.64
C ILE A 56 2.81 -5.25 0.53
N PRO A 57 3.92 -5.10 1.26
CA PRO A 57 4.15 -3.97 2.16
C PRO A 57 3.96 -2.62 1.45
N GLY A 58 3.21 -1.70 2.05
CA GLY A 58 2.93 -0.39 1.46
C GLY A 58 1.85 0.39 2.21
N GLY A 59 1.60 1.62 1.75
CA GLY A 59 0.71 2.57 2.39
C GLY A 59 0.27 3.71 1.48
N ALA A 60 -0.62 4.57 2.01
CA ALA A 60 -1.01 5.82 1.37
C ALA A 60 0.15 6.81 1.37
N LEU A 61 0.27 7.58 0.28
CA LEU A 61 1.24 8.67 0.18
C LEU A 61 0.74 9.91 0.91
N ASP A 62 1.60 10.52 1.71
CA ASP A 62 1.45 11.90 2.18
C ASP A 62 1.75 12.91 1.07
N SER A 63 1.22 14.13 1.19
CA SER A 63 1.31 15.16 0.14
C SER A 63 2.73 15.65 -0.14
N HIS A 64 3.64 15.45 0.81
CA HIS A 64 5.02 15.92 0.77
C HIS A 64 6.05 14.82 0.42
N GLU A 65 5.62 13.58 0.23
CA GLU A 65 6.51 12.47 -0.13
C GLU A 65 6.25 11.98 -1.56
N ASN A 66 7.29 11.47 -2.20
CA ASN A 66 7.15 10.73 -3.45
C ASN A 66 7.17 9.20 -3.20
N SER A 67 6.94 8.42 -4.25
CA SER A 67 6.84 6.95 -4.16
C SER A 67 8.09 6.24 -3.61
N ILE A 68 9.26 6.88 -3.62
CA ILE A 68 10.52 6.33 -3.09
C ILE A 68 10.68 6.64 -1.60
N GLU A 69 10.11 7.76 -1.13
CA GLU A 69 10.24 8.23 0.26
C GLU A 69 9.23 7.57 1.22
N ALA A 70 8.13 7.06 0.66
CA ALA A 70 7.01 6.42 1.37
C ALA A 70 7.23 4.96 1.76
#